data_AF-A0A1C5QFM7-F1
#
_entry.id   AF-A0A1C5QFM7-F1
#
_cell.length_a   1.000
_cell.length_b   1.000
_cell.length_c   1.000
_cell.angle_alpha   90.00
_cell.angle_beta   90.00
_cell.angle_gamma   90.00
#
_symmetry.space_group_name_H-M   'P 1'
#
loop_
_entity.id
_entity.type
_entity.pdbx_description
1 polymer ?
#
loop_
_entity_poly.entity_id
_entity_poly.type
_entity_poly.pdbx_seq_one_letter_code
_entity_poly.pdbx_strand_id
1 'polypeptide(L)'
;MPRRYKQGADGQPHPAFYGKLPEEFSKADTMRFMVETDLKLSGCVSADTLAALRAEGYDYKDGNLVPAGKEETMQEKVANTTPAAPLKLDVSVRVIEPVKNLMGFASVKFNDCFVVENLKIVQGSKGLFLGMPSQPDGKGGYRDMAYPVTKEFREQLNTAVLQAYEAKLEQMAERGSVGRASISDQLKAGKAAAEQAKAERSPKEKTSRGAER
;
A
#
# COMPACT_ATOMS: atom_id res chain seq x y z
N MET A 1 -34.30 31.02 24.85
CA MET A 1 -34.70 29.68 24.38
C MET A 1 -35.50 29.84 23.09
N PRO A 2 -35.24 29.07 22.02
CA PRO A 2 -36.02 29.19 20.79
C PRO A 2 -37.50 28.92 21.08
N ARG A 3 -38.40 29.65 20.40
CA ARG A 3 -39.85 29.48 20.55
C ARG A 3 -40.20 28.04 20.19
N ARG A 4 -40.71 27.29 21.18
CA ARG A 4 -41.17 25.90 21.02
C ARG A 4 -42.51 25.79 20.29
N TYR A 5 -43.11 26.91 19.88
CA TYR A 5 -44.42 26.96 19.24
C TYR A 5 -44.38 27.80 17.96
N LYS A 6 -45.08 27.36 16.92
CA LYS A 6 -45.29 28.03 15.63
C LYS A 6 -46.78 28.13 15.32
N GLN A 7 -47.19 29.14 14.56
CA GLN A 7 -48.58 29.28 14.13
C GLN A 7 -48.87 28.30 12.98
N GLY A 8 -49.87 27.44 13.16
CA GLY A 8 -50.33 26.51 12.13
C GLY A 8 -51.21 27.18 11.09
N ALA A 9 -51.56 26.42 10.04
CA ALA A 9 -52.42 26.90 8.94
C ALA A 9 -53.86 27.24 9.40
N ASP A 10 -54.27 26.71 10.54
CA ASP A 10 -55.50 27.00 11.28
C ASP A 10 -55.43 28.31 12.10
N GLY A 11 -54.28 28.99 12.11
CA GLY A 11 -54.04 30.20 12.87
C GLY A 11 -53.76 29.96 14.35
N GLN A 12 -53.72 28.71 14.83
CA GLN A 12 -53.46 28.36 16.22
C GLN A 12 -51.97 28.07 16.49
N PRO A 13 -51.47 28.32 17.71
CA PRO A 13 -50.08 28.00 18.07
C PRO A 13 -49.92 26.49 18.34
N HIS A 14 -49.13 25.83 17.52
CA HIS A 14 -48.78 24.41 17.64
C HIS A 14 -47.33 24.22 18.10
N PRO A 15 -47.02 23.15 18.86
CA PRO A 15 -45.65 22.81 19.20
C PRO A 15 -44.79 22.60 17.94
N ALA A 16 -43.69 23.35 17.87
CA ALA A 16 -42.68 23.24 16.85
C ALA A 16 -41.54 22.34 17.34
N PHE A 17 -41.22 21.34 16.54
CA PHE A 17 -40.14 20.39 16.75
C PHE A 17 -39.04 20.67 15.72
N TYR A 18 -37.80 20.82 16.17
CA TYR A 18 -36.69 21.31 15.33
C TYR A 18 -36.97 22.65 14.62
N GLY A 19 -37.88 23.47 15.18
CA GLY A 19 -38.32 24.72 14.57
C GLY A 19 -39.32 24.56 13.41
N LYS A 20 -39.83 23.34 13.18
CA LYS A 20 -40.83 22.99 12.17
C LYS A 20 -42.10 22.42 12.82
N LEU A 21 -43.24 22.57 12.16
CA LEU A 21 -44.45 21.83 12.53
C LEU A 21 -44.37 20.40 12.00
N PRO A 22 -45.08 19.43 12.59
CA PRO A 22 -45.14 18.06 12.04
C PRO A 22 -45.58 18.00 10.57
N GLU A 23 -46.39 18.95 10.13
CA GLU A 23 -46.83 19.08 8.73
C GLU A 23 -45.70 19.55 7.79
N GLU A 24 -44.69 20.24 8.32
CA GLU A 24 -43.51 20.72 7.59
C GLU A 24 -42.35 19.69 7.64
N PHE A 25 -42.56 18.53 8.25
CA PHE A 25 -41.50 17.54 8.40
C PHE A 25 -41.13 16.91 7.06
N SER A 26 -39.83 16.91 6.76
CA SER A 26 -39.30 16.01 5.76
C SER A 26 -39.34 14.56 6.27
N LYS A 27 -39.25 13.58 5.38
CA LYS A 27 -39.17 12.16 5.78
C LYS A 27 -38.07 11.92 6.83
N ALA A 28 -36.90 12.54 6.66
CA ALA A 28 -35.82 12.45 7.63
C ALA A 28 -36.18 13.09 8.99
N ASP A 29 -36.90 14.21 9.00
CA ASP A 29 -37.37 14.87 10.24
C ASP A 29 -38.36 13.99 10.99
N THR A 30 -39.28 13.32 10.28
CA THR A 30 -40.24 12.36 10.86
C THR A 30 -39.51 11.18 11.49
N MET A 31 -38.54 10.59 10.77
CA MET A 31 -37.75 9.49 11.30
C MET A 31 -36.92 9.91 12.52
N ARG A 32 -36.37 11.13 12.51
CA ARG A 32 -35.62 11.69 13.63
C ARG A 32 -36.50 11.85 14.86
N PHE A 33 -37.70 12.37 14.65
CA PHE A 33 -38.68 12.53 15.69
C PHE A 33 -39.04 11.20 16.33
N MET A 34 -39.33 10.16 15.53
CA MET A 34 -39.64 8.82 16.03
C MET A 34 -38.54 8.26 16.93
N VAL A 35 -37.28 8.35 16.48
CA VAL A 35 -36.13 7.86 17.26
C VAL A 35 -35.94 8.64 18.56
N GLU A 36 -36.05 9.98 18.51
CA GLU A 36 -35.90 10.82 19.70
C GLU A 36 -37.04 10.60 20.70
N THR A 37 -38.27 10.37 20.24
CA THR A 37 -39.40 10.02 21.11
C THR A 37 -39.20 8.68 21.78
N ASP A 38 -38.71 7.68 21.05
CA ASP A 38 -38.46 6.34 21.57
C ASP A 38 -37.35 6.38 22.63
N LEU A 39 -36.23 7.04 22.33
CA LEU A 39 -35.15 7.26 23.30
C LEU A 39 -35.62 8.00 24.56
N LYS A 40 -36.54 8.97 24.45
CA LYS A 40 -37.08 9.69 25.61
C LYS A 40 -38.04 8.86 26.44
N LEU A 41 -38.80 7.96 25.82
CA LEU A 41 -39.84 7.17 26.48
C LEU A 41 -39.30 5.84 27.03
N SER A 42 -38.52 5.13 26.23
CA SER A 42 -38.03 3.77 26.50
C SER A 42 -36.53 3.71 26.81
N GLY A 43 -35.78 4.77 26.51
CA GLY A 43 -34.32 4.81 26.70
C GLY A 43 -33.53 4.08 25.60
N CYS A 44 -34.22 3.45 24.65
CA CYS A 44 -33.62 2.76 23.51
C CYS A 44 -34.45 3.00 22.24
N VAL A 45 -33.94 2.53 21.10
CA VAL A 45 -34.65 2.59 19.82
C VAL A 45 -35.28 1.22 19.61
N SER A 46 -36.61 1.16 19.59
CA SER A 46 -37.38 -0.06 19.41
C SER A 46 -37.12 -0.71 18.06
N ALA A 47 -37.40 -2.02 17.99
CA ALA A 47 -37.24 -2.78 16.75
C ALA A 47 -38.13 -2.22 15.62
N ASP A 48 -39.30 -1.69 15.95
CA ASP A 48 -40.25 -1.13 15.00
C ASP A 48 -39.74 0.18 14.38
N THR A 49 -39.11 1.04 15.18
CA THR A 49 -38.51 2.28 14.67
C THR A 49 -37.26 1.98 13.83
N LEU A 50 -36.44 1.00 14.21
CA LEU A 50 -35.32 0.53 13.37
C LEU A 50 -35.79 -0.12 12.06
N ALA A 51 -36.91 -0.84 12.07
CA ALA A 51 -37.48 -1.43 10.87
C ALA A 51 -38.03 -0.36 9.91
N ALA A 52 -38.72 0.65 10.45
CA ALA A 52 -39.21 1.79 9.67
C ALA A 52 -38.06 2.61 9.05
N LEU A 53 -36.97 2.76 9.80
CA LEU A 53 -35.74 3.39 9.31
C LEU A 53 -35.17 2.62 8.11
N ARG A 54 -34.94 1.32 8.26
CA ARG A 54 -34.40 0.49 7.18
C ARG A 54 -35.31 0.44 5.97
N ALA A 55 -36.64 0.40 6.17
CA ALA A 55 -37.61 0.40 5.08
C ALA A 55 -37.57 1.70 4.25
N GLU A 56 -37.33 2.84 4.90
CA GLU A 56 -37.16 4.13 4.24
C GLU A 56 -35.71 4.41 3.80
N GLY A 57 -34.81 3.43 3.95
CA GLY A 57 -33.40 3.58 3.56
C GLY A 57 -32.64 4.55 4.46
N TYR A 58 -32.88 4.49 5.77
CA TYR A 58 -32.13 5.18 6.82
C TYR A 58 -31.63 4.19 7.87
N ASP A 59 -30.47 4.47 8.45
CA ASP A 59 -29.85 3.78 9.57
C ASP A 59 -29.62 4.78 10.70
N TYR A 60 -29.76 4.32 11.94
CA TYR A 60 -29.46 5.13 13.13
C TYR A 60 -28.15 4.65 13.76
N LYS A 61 -27.13 5.52 13.79
CA LYS A 61 -25.81 5.24 14.38
C LYS A 61 -25.36 6.42 15.24
N ASP A 62 -24.91 6.14 16.46
CA ASP A 62 -24.28 7.10 17.38
C ASP A 62 -25.06 8.42 17.59
N GLY A 63 -26.40 8.34 17.69
CA GLY A 63 -27.23 9.53 17.92
C GLY A 63 -27.67 10.27 16.65
N ASN A 64 -27.34 9.76 15.46
CA ASN A 64 -27.62 10.43 14.20
C ASN A 64 -28.24 9.51 13.14
N LEU A 65 -29.13 10.06 12.33
CA LEU A 65 -29.76 9.36 11.22
C LEU A 65 -28.92 9.50 9.95
N VAL A 66 -28.57 8.37 9.36
CA VAL A 66 -27.72 8.25 8.18
C VAL A 66 -28.53 7.58 7.06
N PRO A 67 -28.60 8.12 5.84
CA PRO A 67 -29.27 7.43 4.74
C PRO A 67 -28.53 6.13 4.38
N ALA A 68 -29.24 5.01 4.45
CA ALA A 68 -28.81 3.68 4.05
C ALA A 68 -29.00 3.51 2.52
N GLY A 69 -28.08 4.10 1.75
CA GLY A 69 -27.69 3.66 0.40
C GLY A 69 -28.76 3.56 -0.69
N LYS A 70 -28.92 4.64 -1.47
CA LYS A 70 -28.76 4.55 -2.93
C LYS A 70 -27.53 5.40 -3.28
N GLU A 71 -26.56 4.82 -3.98
CA GLU A 71 -25.32 5.47 -4.37
C GLU A 71 -25.60 6.69 -5.28
N GLU A 72 -25.03 7.85 -4.94
CA GLU A 72 -24.15 8.65 -5.82
C GLU A 72 -23.57 9.88 -5.06
N THR A 73 -22.24 9.90 -5.01
CA THR A 73 -21.28 11.04 -5.00
C THR A 73 -21.58 12.29 -4.16
N MET A 74 -20.89 12.42 -3.01
CA MET A 74 -20.00 13.57 -2.69
C MET A 74 -19.29 13.34 -1.35
N GLN A 75 -17.96 13.39 -1.41
CA GLN A 75 -17.01 13.19 -0.31
C GLN A 75 -17.11 14.33 0.72
N GLU A 76 -17.04 14.01 2.01
CA GLU A 76 -15.86 14.32 2.84
C GLU A 76 -15.96 13.70 4.25
N LYS A 77 -14.90 12.96 4.62
CA LYS A 77 -14.45 12.56 5.97
C LYS A 77 -15.26 11.54 6.78
N VAL A 78 -14.96 10.25 6.56
CA VAL A 78 -14.39 9.37 7.61
C VAL A 78 -13.44 8.38 6.94
N ALA A 79 -12.20 8.27 7.43
CA ALA A 79 -11.15 7.45 6.85
C ALA A 79 -11.43 5.95 7.02
N ASN A 80 -11.78 5.32 5.89
CA ASN A 80 -11.34 4.02 5.36
C ASN A 80 -11.50 2.75 6.22
N THR A 81 -12.65 2.09 6.06
CA THR A 81 -12.73 0.62 5.92
C THR A 81 -13.62 0.26 4.73
N THR A 82 -13.15 0.60 3.54
CA THR A 82 -13.51 -0.12 2.32
C THR A 82 -12.34 -1.07 2.03
N PRO A 83 -12.55 -2.36 1.70
CA PRO A 83 -11.48 -3.20 1.19
C PRO A 83 -11.02 -2.58 -0.14
N ALA A 84 -9.99 -1.75 -0.05
CA ALA A 84 -9.34 -1.12 -1.18
C ALA A 84 -8.89 -2.23 -2.13
N ALA A 85 -9.06 -1.99 -3.42
CA ALA A 85 -8.52 -2.81 -4.49
C ALA A 85 -7.11 -3.35 -4.11
N PRO A 86 -6.79 -4.61 -4.47
CA PRO A 86 -5.57 -5.27 -4.00
C PRO A 86 -4.36 -4.38 -4.27
N LEU A 87 -3.70 -3.95 -3.19
CA LEU A 87 -2.52 -3.10 -3.27
C LEU A 87 -1.45 -3.85 -4.07
N LYS A 88 -1.07 -3.28 -5.20
CA LYS A 88 -0.02 -3.86 -6.04
C LYS A 88 1.31 -3.45 -5.43
N LEU A 89 2.02 -4.45 -4.90
CA LEU A 89 3.33 -4.29 -4.27
C LEU A 89 4.39 -4.82 -5.24
N ASP A 90 5.21 -3.92 -5.77
CA ASP A 90 6.41 -4.30 -6.52
C ASP A 90 7.63 -4.17 -5.60
N VAL A 91 8.39 -5.26 -5.45
CA VAL A 91 9.51 -5.32 -4.53
C VAL A 91 10.81 -5.57 -5.29
N SER A 92 11.74 -4.64 -5.14
CA SER A 92 13.11 -4.79 -5.63
C SER A 92 14.06 -5.03 -4.47
N VAL A 93 14.75 -6.17 -4.49
CA VAL A 93 15.71 -6.55 -3.46
C VAL A 93 17.13 -6.52 -4.00
N ARG A 94 18.02 -5.89 -3.23
CA ARG A 94 19.46 -5.84 -3.42
C ARG A 94 20.13 -6.62 -2.28
N VAL A 95 20.51 -7.86 -2.57
CA VAL A 95 21.29 -8.70 -1.66
C VAL A 95 22.70 -8.13 -1.55
N ILE A 96 23.24 -8.12 -0.34
CA ILE A 96 24.63 -7.75 -0.05
C ILE A 96 25.26 -8.91 0.71
N GLU A 97 26.60 -8.98 0.73
CA GLU A 97 27.28 -9.87 1.67
C GLU A 97 26.80 -9.62 3.10
N PRO A 98 26.53 -10.68 3.88
CA PRO A 98 25.98 -10.55 5.22
C PRO A 98 26.95 -9.78 6.12
N VAL A 99 26.58 -8.54 6.49
CA VAL A 99 27.35 -7.73 7.44
C VAL A 99 26.68 -7.80 8.80
N LYS A 100 27.21 -8.66 9.68
CA LYS A 100 26.67 -8.96 11.01
C LYS A 100 25.22 -9.47 10.92
N ASN A 101 24.26 -8.56 11.04
CA ASN A 101 22.83 -8.86 11.00
C ASN A 101 22.18 -8.38 9.70
N LEU A 102 22.85 -7.53 8.90
CA LEU A 102 22.27 -6.97 7.68
C LEU A 102 22.51 -7.93 6.51
N MET A 103 21.42 -8.40 5.90
CA MET A 103 21.42 -9.33 4.76
C MET A 103 21.32 -8.59 3.42
N GLY A 104 20.74 -7.39 3.41
CA GLY A 104 20.58 -6.60 2.19
C GLY A 104 19.64 -5.42 2.36
N PHE A 105 19.34 -4.78 1.24
CA PHE A 105 18.38 -3.68 1.17
C PHE A 105 17.23 -4.04 0.22
N ALA A 106 16.04 -3.56 0.56
CA ALA A 106 14.84 -3.66 -0.27
C ALA A 106 14.29 -2.27 -0.59
N SER A 107 13.57 -2.19 -1.69
CA SER A 107 12.79 -1.03 -2.08
C SER A 107 11.43 -1.52 -2.53
N VAL A 108 10.38 -0.91 -2.00
CA VAL A 108 8.99 -1.31 -2.25
C VAL A 108 8.28 -0.17 -2.96
N LYS A 109 7.65 -0.50 -4.09
CA LYS A 109 6.75 0.41 -4.80
C LYS A 109 5.32 0.00 -4.52
N PHE A 110 4.53 0.96 -4.06
CA PHE A 110 3.12 0.84 -3.77
C PHE A 110 2.33 1.41 -4.94
N ASN A 111 1.49 0.58 -5.55
CA ASN A 111 0.55 0.95 -6.62
C ASN A 111 1.19 1.78 -7.75
N ASP A 112 2.46 1.51 -8.07
CA ASP A 112 3.24 2.24 -9.07
C ASP A 112 3.30 3.78 -8.85
N CYS A 113 2.89 4.28 -7.67
CA CYS A 113 2.74 5.70 -7.38
C CYS A 113 3.61 6.20 -6.22
N PHE A 114 4.04 5.30 -5.33
CA PHE A 114 4.84 5.65 -4.17
C PHE A 114 5.96 4.64 -3.96
N VAL A 115 7.19 5.13 -3.77
CA VAL A 115 8.36 4.26 -3.58
C VAL A 115 8.98 4.54 -2.21
N VAL A 116 9.21 3.47 -1.46
CA VAL A 116 9.98 3.51 -0.22
C VAL A 116 11.27 2.76 -0.44
N GLU A 117 12.37 3.50 -0.38
CA GLU A 117 13.73 2.96 -0.52
C GLU A 117 14.38 2.73 0.85
N ASN A 118 15.52 2.05 0.86
CA ASN A 118 16.35 1.82 2.06
C ASN A 118 15.69 1.01 3.18
N LEU A 119 14.79 0.08 2.84
CA LEU A 119 14.34 -0.95 3.77
C LEU A 119 15.49 -1.93 4.02
N LYS A 120 15.81 -2.22 5.28
CA LYS A 120 16.94 -3.11 5.64
C LYS A 120 16.41 -4.51 5.87
N ILE A 121 16.95 -5.51 5.19
CA ILE A 121 16.66 -6.91 5.52
C ILE A 121 17.66 -7.34 6.58
N VAL A 122 17.17 -7.71 7.76
CA VAL A 122 18.00 -8.01 8.92
C VAL A 122 17.68 -9.40 9.44
N GLN A 123 18.70 -10.18 9.77
CA GLN A 123 18.58 -11.47 10.44
C GLN A 123 18.56 -11.25 11.96
N GLY A 124 17.42 -11.53 12.58
CA GLY A 124 17.25 -11.52 14.03
C GLY A 124 17.31 -12.91 14.63
N SER A 125 17.22 -12.99 15.95
CA SER A 125 17.18 -14.26 16.69
C SER A 125 15.94 -15.11 16.37
N LYS A 126 14.85 -14.48 15.93
CA LYS A 126 13.57 -15.13 15.58
C LYS A 126 13.37 -15.31 14.07
N GLY A 127 14.41 -15.08 13.26
CA GLY A 127 14.35 -15.15 11.79
C GLY A 127 14.61 -13.81 11.10
N LEU A 128 14.44 -13.78 9.78
CA LEU A 128 14.61 -12.57 8.97
C LEU A 128 13.43 -11.61 9.17
N PHE A 129 13.74 -10.32 9.29
CA PHE A 129 12.75 -9.26 9.43
C PHE A 129 13.15 -8.01 8.64
N LEU A 130 12.16 -7.16 8.38
CA LEU A 130 12.37 -5.86 7.76
C LEU A 130 12.62 -4.78 8.82
N GLY A 131 13.77 -4.12 8.70
CA GLY A 131 14.05 -2.84 9.32
C GLY A 131 13.52 -1.71 8.45
N MET A 132 12.77 -0.80 9.07
CA MET A 132 12.23 0.37 8.39
C MET A 132 13.35 1.34 7.97
N PRO A 133 13.14 2.17 6.94
CA PRO A 133 14.12 3.16 6.53
C PRO A 133 14.27 4.20 7.63
N SER A 134 15.46 4.29 8.21
CA SER A 134 15.77 5.20 9.30
C SER A 134 16.77 6.27 8.88
N GLN A 135 16.47 7.51 9.22
CA GLN A 135 17.29 8.70 8.95
C GLN A 135 17.89 9.19 10.28
N PRO A 136 19.16 9.61 10.32
CA PRO A 136 19.71 10.25 11.50
C PRO A 136 19.01 11.59 11.75
N ASP A 137 18.43 11.74 12.94
CA ASP A 137 17.94 13.01 13.44
C ASP A 137 19.17 13.73 14.01
N GLY A 138 19.59 14.86 13.44
CA GLY A 138 20.90 15.51 13.62
C GLY A 138 21.37 15.78 15.06
N LYS A 139 20.56 15.41 16.06
CA LYS A 139 20.87 15.30 17.49
C LYS A 139 21.46 13.94 17.90
N GLY A 140 21.87 13.10 16.95
CA GLY A 140 22.45 11.78 17.20
C GLY A 140 21.44 10.65 17.41
N GLY A 141 20.15 10.93 17.19
CA GLY A 141 19.07 9.93 17.19
C GLY A 141 18.84 9.34 15.81
N TYR A 142 18.00 8.31 15.71
CA TYR A 142 17.49 7.78 14.46
C TYR A 142 15.97 7.82 14.47
N ARG A 143 15.37 8.22 13.34
CA ARG A 143 13.92 8.24 13.17
C ARG A 143 13.53 7.46 11.93
N ASP A 144 12.53 6.60 12.08
CA ASP A 144 11.94 5.88 10.96
C ASP A 144 11.16 6.85 10.08
N MET A 145 11.46 6.82 8.77
CA MET A 145 10.84 7.68 7.76
C MET A 145 9.50 7.12 7.28
N ALA A 146 9.36 5.80 7.30
CA ALA A 146 8.14 5.11 6.91
C ALA A 146 7.89 3.93 7.84
N TYR A 147 6.66 3.76 8.29
CA TYR A 147 6.24 2.63 9.12
C TYR A 147 4.82 2.19 8.75
N PRO A 148 4.54 0.87 8.73
CA PRO A 148 3.20 0.37 8.54
C PRO A 148 2.35 0.68 9.78
N VAL A 149 1.15 1.23 9.57
CA VAL A 149 0.22 1.58 10.66
C VAL A 149 -0.57 0.35 11.13
N THR A 150 -1.01 -0.49 10.19
CA THR A 150 -1.83 -1.66 10.46
C THR A 150 -1.00 -2.95 10.53
N LYS A 151 -1.40 -3.88 11.40
CA LYS A 151 -0.74 -5.20 11.53
C LYS A 151 -0.79 -6.01 10.25
N GLU A 152 -1.94 -6.03 9.58
CA GLU A 152 -2.16 -6.80 8.35
C GLU A 152 -1.19 -6.39 7.25
N PHE A 153 -1.08 -5.08 7.00
CA PHE A 153 -0.13 -4.55 6.02
C PHE A 153 1.33 -4.82 6.38
N ARG A 154 1.68 -4.80 7.68
CA ARG A 154 3.03 -5.15 8.13
C ARG A 154 3.37 -6.61 7.78
N GLU A 155 2.43 -7.52 7.97
CA GLU A 155 2.60 -8.94 7.63
C GLU A 155 2.70 -9.14 6.11
N GLN A 156 1.85 -8.46 5.34
CA GLN A 156 1.91 -8.47 3.87
C GLN A 156 3.25 -7.95 3.35
N LEU A 157 3.74 -6.84 3.88
CA LEU A 157 5.03 -6.26 3.51
C LEU A 157 6.19 -7.19 3.84
N ASN A 158 6.23 -7.74 5.06
CA ASN A 158 7.26 -8.69 5.45
C ASN A 158 7.26 -9.90 4.51
N THR A 159 6.09 -10.47 4.24
CA THR A 159 5.96 -11.64 3.37
C THR A 159 6.42 -11.34 1.95
N ALA A 160 5.96 -10.24 1.35
CA ALA A 160 6.32 -9.86 -0.02
C ALA A 160 7.82 -9.63 -0.18
N VAL A 161 8.48 -8.98 0.78
CA VAL A 161 9.91 -8.72 0.70
C VAL A 161 10.75 -9.96 0.95
N LEU A 162 10.35 -10.83 1.88
CA LEU A 162 11.05 -12.10 2.12
C LEU A 162 10.98 -13.01 0.88
N GLN A 163 9.81 -13.13 0.25
CA GLN A 163 9.65 -13.86 -1.01
C GLN A 163 10.54 -13.29 -2.12
N ALA A 164 10.56 -11.96 -2.28
CA ALA A 164 11.42 -11.31 -3.27
C ALA A 164 12.92 -11.49 -2.98
N TYR A 165 13.31 -11.57 -1.71
CA TYR A 165 14.68 -11.84 -1.29
C TYR A 165 15.10 -13.28 -1.61
N GLU A 166 14.26 -14.27 -1.31
CA GLU A 166 14.50 -15.69 -1.65
C GLU A 166 14.61 -15.88 -3.17
N ALA A 167 13.68 -15.31 -3.94
CA ALA A 167 13.74 -15.35 -5.40
C ALA A 167 15.00 -14.69 -5.96
N LYS A 168 15.48 -13.59 -5.34
CA LYS A 168 16.75 -12.95 -5.72
C LYS A 168 17.96 -13.78 -5.36
N LEU A 169 17.96 -14.50 -4.23
CA LEU A 169 19.03 -15.42 -3.86
C LEU A 169 19.12 -16.58 -4.85
N GLU A 170 18.00 -17.17 -5.24
CA GLU A 170 17.96 -18.22 -6.27
C GLU A 170 18.49 -17.70 -7.62
N GLN A 171 18.03 -16.52 -8.07
CA GLN A 171 18.55 -15.90 -9.30
C GLN A 171 20.05 -15.60 -9.23
N MET A 172 20.56 -15.20 -8.06
CA MET A 172 22.01 -14.99 -7.89
C MET A 172 22.78 -16.31 -7.90
N ALA A 173 22.24 -17.38 -7.34
CA ALA A 173 22.83 -18.71 -7.39
C ALA A 173 22.89 -19.27 -8.82
N GLU A 174 21.81 -19.12 -9.59
CA GLU A 174 21.75 -19.50 -11.01
C GLU A 174 22.67 -18.64 -11.88
N ARG A 175 22.73 -17.33 -11.65
CA ARG A 175 23.68 -16.45 -12.36
C ARG A 175 25.13 -16.75 -11.97
N GLY A 176 25.39 -17.22 -10.75
CA GLY A 176 26.69 -17.71 -10.31
C GLY A 176 27.16 -18.95 -11.07
N SER A 177 26.24 -19.83 -11.49
CA SER A 177 26.56 -20.99 -12.34
C SER A 177 26.69 -20.61 -13.82
N VAL A 178 25.79 -19.76 -14.33
CA VAL A 178 25.76 -19.35 -15.76
C VAL A 178 26.87 -18.34 -16.10
N GLY A 179 27.17 -17.38 -15.22
CA GLY A 179 28.23 -16.38 -15.42
C GLY A 179 29.63 -16.99 -15.45
N ARG A 180 29.84 -18.09 -14.70
CA ARG A 180 31.10 -18.84 -14.73
C ARG A 180 31.24 -19.65 -16.01
N ALA A 181 30.14 -20.25 -16.50
CA ALA A 181 30.11 -20.98 -17.78
C ALA A 181 30.37 -20.06 -18.98
N SER A 182 29.74 -18.88 -19.03
CA SER A 182 29.87 -17.94 -20.16
C SER A 182 31.26 -17.33 -20.30
N ILE A 183 31.93 -17.02 -19.18
CA ILE A 183 33.33 -16.52 -19.21
C ILE A 183 34.28 -17.62 -19.69
N SER A 184 34.10 -18.87 -19.25
CA SER A 184 34.94 -19.99 -19.71
C SER A 184 34.75 -20.33 -21.19
N ASP A 185 33.53 -20.26 -21.71
CA ASP A 185 33.25 -20.51 -23.12
C ASP A 185 33.77 -19.38 -24.03
N GLN A 186 33.65 -18.12 -23.60
CA GLN A 186 34.24 -16.97 -24.31
C GLN A 186 35.78 -17.01 -24.30
N LEU A 187 36.41 -17.44 -23.20
CA LEU A 187 37.88 -17.63 -23.12
C LEU A 187 38.37 -18.79 -23.99
N LYS A 188 37.59 -19.88 -24.12
CA LYS A 188 37.90 -20.97 -25.06
C LYS A 188 37.77 -20.52 -26.52
N ALA A 189 36.71 -19.79 -26.85
CA ALA A 189 36.50 -19.25 -28.20
C ALA A 189 37.60 -18.25 -28.59
N GLY A 190 38.02 -17.38 -27.65
CA GLY A 190 39.14 -16.46 -27.87
C GLY A 190 40.50 -17.15 -28.07
N LYS A 191 40.74 -18.26 -27.36
CA LYS A 191 41.95 -19.08 -27.56
C LYS A 191 41.95 -19.82 -28.90
N ALA A 192 40.80 -20.38 -29.32
CA ALA A 192 40.67 -21.05 -30.62
C ALA A 192 40.87 -20.07 -31.80
N ALA A 193 40.34 -18.85 -31.69
CA ALA A 193 40.57 -17.80 -32.69
C ALA A 193 42.02 -17.32 -32.74
N ALA A 194 42.70 -17.22 -31.59
CA ALA A 194 44.12 -16.86 -31.53
C ALA A 194 45.04 -17.96 -32.07
N GLU A 195 44.66 -19.22 -31.91
CA GLU A 195 45.41 -20.37 -32.43
C GLU A 195 45.23 -20.54 -33.94
N GLN A 196 44.03 -20.25 -34.48
CA GLN A 196 43.78 -20.16 -35.92
C GLN A 196 44.52 -18.98 -36.57
N ALA A 197 44.55 -17.82 -35.92
CA ALA A 197 45.32 -16.66 -36.41
C ALA A 197 46.85 -16.85 -36.34
N LYS A 198 47.34 -17.74 -35.46
CA LYS A 198 48.75 -18.17 -35.43
C LYS A 198 49.05 -19.26 -36.45
N ALA A 199 48.12 -20.16 -36.73
CA ALA A 199 48.27 -21.19 -37.76
C ALA A 199 48.28 -20.61 -39.19
N GLU A 200 47.55 -19.51 -39.44
CA GLU A 200 47.59 -18.80 -40.72
C GLU A 200 48.80 -17.87 -40.91
N ARG A 201 49.62 -17.66 -39.86
CA ARG A 201 50.85 -16.84 -39.94
C ARG A 201 52.10 -17.67 -39.70
N SER A 202 52.55 -18.35 -40.75
CA SER A 202 53.98 -18.70 -40.96
C SER A 202 54.27 -18.86 -42.47
N PRO A 203 55.52 -18.71 -42.94
CA PRO A 203 56.26 -17.45 -43.10
C PRO A 203 56.54 -17.16 -44.59
N LYS A 204 56.15 -15.99 -45.12
CA LYS A 204 56.59 -15.58 -46.47
C LYS A 204 57.94 -14.86 -46.43
N GLU A 205 58.97 -15.66 -46.71
CA GLU A 205 59.90 -15.48 -47.84
C GLU A 205 60.67 -14.16 -47.94
N LYS A 206 61.99 -14.28 -47.73
CA LYS A 206 63.01 -13.27 -47.95
C LYS A 206 62.94 -12.75 -49.40
N THR A 207 62.66 -11.47 -49.59
CA THR A 207 62.97 -10.78 -50.84
C THR A 207 64.27 -9.99 -50.66
N SER A 208 65.30 -10.48 -51.34
CA SER A 208 66.59 -9.82 -51.53
C SER A 208 66.39 -8.47 -52.21
N ARG A 209 66.72 -7.38 -51.52
CA ARG A 209 66.85 -6.06 -52.16
C ARG A 209 68.32 -5.90 -52.55
N GLY A 210 68.59 -6.18 -53.83
CA GLY A 210 69.88 -5.97 -54.47
C GLY A 210 70.31 -4.51 -54.48
N ALA A 211 71.62 -4.34 -54.41
CA ALA A 211 72.34 -3.10 -54.62
C ALA A 211 72.09 -2.56 -56.03
N GLU A 212 71.85 -1.25 -56.14
CA GLU A 212 72.46 -0.41 -57.19
C GLU A 212 72.20 1.07 -56.92
N ARG A 213 73.28 1.84 -57.11
CA ARG A 213 73.47 3.30 -57.05
C ARG A 213 73.93 3.90 -55.73
#